data_AF-A0A927GRE3-F1
#
_entry.id   AF-A0A927GRE3-F1
#
_cell.length_a   1.000
_cell.length_b   1.000
_cell.length_c   1.000
_cell.angle_alpha   90.00
_cell.angle_beta   90.00
_cell.angle_gamma   90.00
#
_symmetry.space_group_name_H-M   'P 1'
#
loop_
_entity.id
_entity.type
_entity.pdbx_description
1 polymer ?
#
loop_
_entity_poly.entity_id
_entity_poly.type
_entity_poly.pdbx_seq_one_letter_code
_entity_poly.pdbx_strand_id
1 'polypeptide(L)' 'MGLEGQAVDNARVKVTIRCRICGEKFVLRGRRDNDRIETGFKQCLCDNIDQFEIEEQNW' A
#
# COMPACT_ATOMS: atom_id res chain seq x y z
N MET A 1 10.85 -15.90 30.20
CA MET A 1 10.35 -14.55 29.87
C MET A 1 10.11 -14.52 28.37
N GLY A 2 8.94 -14.95 27.92
CA GLY A 2 8.49 -14.80 26.54
C GLY A 2 7.36 -13.80 26.55
N LEU A 3 7.56 -12.64 25.93
CA LEU A 3 6.46 -11.72 25.66
C LEU A 3 5.93 -12.08 24.28
N GLU A 4 4.74 -12.66 24.32
CA GLU A 4 3.93 -13.07 23.18
C GLU A 4 3.79 -11.90 22.20
N GLY A 5 4.21 -12.15 20.95
CA GLY A 5 4.02 -11.23 19.84
C GLY A 5 2.53 -10.96 19.67
N GLN A 6 2.11 -9.77 20.07
CA GLN A 6 0.76 -9.30 19.90
C GLN A 6 0.43 -9.34 18.40
N ALA A 7 -0.56 -10.16 18.04
CA ALA A 7 -1.13 -10.15 16.71
C ALA A 7 -1.76 -8.77 16.50
N VAL A 8 -0.98 -7.84 15.93
CA VAL A 8 -1.49 -6.55 15.47
C VAL A 8 -2.60 -6.86 14.48
N ASP A 9 -3.79 -6.35 14.76
CA ASP A 9 -4.96 -6.49 13.89
C ASP A 9 -4.51 -6.36 12.43
N ASN A 10 -4.67 -7.45 11.68
CA ASN A 10 -4.23 -7.61 10.30
C ASN A 10 -5.20 -6.85 9.38
N ALA A 11 -5.47 -5.60 9.73
CA ALA A 11 -6.37 -4.72 9.03
C ALA A 11 -5.79 -4.49 7.63
N ARG A 12 -6.36 -5.19 6.66
CA ARG A 12 -6.05 -5.02 5.25
C ARG A 12 -6.69 -3.73 4.80
N VAL A 13 -5.86 -2.80 4.31
CA VAL A 13 -6.31 -1.51 3.81
C VAL A 13 -6.36 -1.57 2.30
N LYS A 14 -7.45 -1.10 1.70
CA LYS A 14 -7.56 -0.93 0.26
C LYS A 14 -6.95 0.42 -0.11
N VAL A 15 -6.06 0.42 -1.09
CA VAL A 15 -5.45 1.65 -1.61
C VAL A 15 -5.56 1.73 -3.12
N THR A 16 -5.70 2.94 -3.63
CA THR A 16 -5.61 3.25 -5.05
C THR A 16 -4.29 3.97 -5.30
N ILE A 17 -3.49 3.47 -6.23
CA ILE A 17 -2.21 4.07 -6.64
C ILE A 17 -2.38 4.57 -8.07
N ARG A 18 -2.09 5.84 -8.33
CA ARG A 18 -2.09 6.43 -9.66
C ARG A 18 -0.69 6.88 -10.06
N CYS A 19 -0.22 6.45 -11.23
CA CYS A 19 1.04 6.91 -11.78
C CYS A 19 0.88 8.35 -12.33
N ARG A 20 1.76 9.27 -11.90
CA ARG A 20 1.77 10.66 -12.41
C ARG A 20 2.42 10.80 -13.79
N ILE A 21 3.15 9.78 -14.25
CA ILE A 21 3.78 9.77 -15.58
C ILE A 21 2.81 9.32 -16.67
N CYS A 22 2.23 8.12 -16.55
CA CYS A 22 1.36 7.55 -17.59
C CYS A 22 -0.15 7.60 -17.26
N GLY A 23 -0.52 7.89 -16.00
CA GLY A 23 -1.92 7.94 -15.57
C GLY A 23 -2.54 6.59 -15.18
N GLU A 24 -1.81 5.48 -15.31
CA GLU A 24 -2.27 4.13 -14.93
C GLU A 24 -2.71 4.08 -13.46
N LYS A 25 -3.78 3.32 -13.17
CA LYS A 25 -4.33 3.17 -11.82
C LYS A 25 -4.29 1.71 -11.37
N PHE A 26 -3.81 1.49 -10.15
CA PHE A 26 -3.75 0.18 -9.52
C PHE A 26 -4.56 0.21 -8.23
N VAL A 27 -5.39 -0.81 -7.99
CA VAL A 27 -6.13 -0.97 -6.74
C VAL A 27 -5.58 -2.18 -6.02
N LEU A 28 -4.97 -1.97 -4.86
CA LEU A 28 -4.28 -3.00 -4.09
C LEU A 28 -4.86 -3.11 -2.69
N ARG A 29 -4.58 -4.24 -2.04
CA ARG A 29 -4.81 -4.43 -0.60
C ARG A 29 -3.45 -4.53 0.07
N GLY A 30 -3.15 -3.58 0.94
CA GLY A 30 -1.93 -3.56 1.74
C GLY A 30 -2.17 -3.98 3.18
N ARG A 31 -1.09 -4.32 3.88
CA ARG A 31 -1.08 -4.49 5.33
C ARG A 31 -0.71 -3.14 5.96
N ARG A 32 -1.47 -2.69 6.96
CA ARG A 32 -1.07 -1.56 7.78
C ARG A 32 -0.04 -2.02 8.81
N ASP A 33 1.12 -1.40 8.78
CA ASP A 33 2.17 -1.53 9.79
C ASP A 33 2.41 -0.14 10.38
N ASN A 34 1.90 0.09 11.59
CA ASN A 34 1.90 1.41 12.23
C ASN A 34 1.31 2.49 11.27
N ASP A 35 2.11 3.48 10.88
CA ASP A 35 1.74 4.57 9.97
C ASP A 35 2.04 4.29 8.48
N ARG A 36 2.49 3.08 8.13
CA ARG A 36 2.83 2.69 6.76
C ARG A 36 1.89 1.63 6.22
N ILE A 37 1.63 1.68 4.91
CA ILE A 37 0.87 0.64 4.20
C ILE A 37 1.83 -0.09 3.26
N GLU A 38 2.03 -1.38 3.52
CA GLU A 38 2.83 -2.23 2.66
C GLU A 38 1.94 -2.98 1.68
N THR A 39 2.07 -2.67 0.38
CA THR A 39 1.30 -3.29 -0.71
C THR A 39 2.10 -4.26 -1.58
N GLY A 40 3.44 -4.21 -1.49
CA GLY A 40 4.34 -4.92 -2.41
C GLY A 40 4.46 -4.30 -3.81
N PHE A 41 3.81 -3.16 -4.06
CA PHE A 41 3.95 -2.41 -5.31
C PHE A 41 5.37 -1.83 -5.41
N LYS A 42 6.06 -2.09 -6.53
CA LYS A 42 7.45 -1.68 -6.74
C LYS A 42 7.63 -0.65 -7.86
N GLN A 43 6.87 -0.80 -8.94
CA GLN A 43 7.09 -0.07 -10.18
C GLN A 43 5.82 -0.08 -11.05
N CYS A 44 5.63 0.99 -11.82
CA CYS A 44 4.59 1.06 -12.85
C CYS A 44 4.99 0.29 -14.12
N LEU A 45 4.02 -0.10 -14.94
CA LEU A 45 4.29 -0.72 -16.23
C LEU A 45 5.00 0.22 -17.23
N CYS A 46 5.01 1.53 -16.98
CA CYS A 46 5.77 2.52 -17.75
C CYS A 46 7.19 2.81 -17.21
N ASP A 47 7.70 1.93 -16.34
CA ASP A 47 9.01 2.04 -15.69
C ASP A 47 9.18 3.17 -14.65
N ASN A 48 8.12 3.95 -14.37
CA ASN A 48 8.12 4.89 -13.25
C ASN A 48 8.21 4.15 -11.90
N ILE A 49 9.08 4.59 -10.98
CA ILE A 49 9.34 3.96 -9.67
C ILE A 49 9.05 4.85 -8.46
N ASP A 50 8.80 6.15 -8.66
CA ASP A 50 8.66 7.11 -7.55
C ASP A 50 7.48 8.08 -7.70
N GLN A 51 7.02 8.40 -8.91
CA GLN A 51 6.01 9.44 -9.11
C GLN A 51 4.58 8.89 -9.03
N PHE A 52 4.10 8.62 -7.81
CA PHE A 52 2.77 8.08 -7.54
C PHE A 52 1.92 8.98 -6.65
N GLU A 53 0.61 8.97 -6.89
CA GLU A 53 -0.43 9.45 -5.99
C GLU A 53 -1.08 8.22 -5.34
N ILE A 54 -1.25 8.23 -4.01
CA ILE A 54 -1.78 7.08 -3.25
C ILE A 54 -2.94 7.57 -2.40
N GLU A 55 -4.08 6.90 -2.50
CA GLU A 55 -5.30 7.19 -1.74
C GLU A 55 -5.76 5.95 -0.98
N GLU A 56 -6.05 6.09 0.32
CA GLU A 56 -6.66 5.05 1.15
C GLU A 56 -8.18 5.06 1.00
N GLN A 57 -8.78 3.89 0.78
CA GLN A 57 -10.22 3.74 0.64
C GLN A 57 -10.80 3.16 1.93
N ASN A 58 -11.38 4.03 2.76
CA ASN A 58 -12.02 3.67 4.03
C ASN A 58 -13.54 3.61 3.82
N TRP A 59 -14.12 2.41 3.69
CA TRP A 59 -15.57 2.18 3.56
C TRP A 59 -16.05 1.27 4.68
#